data_AF-A0A3G2LAI2-F1
#
_entry.id   AF-A0A3G2LAI2-F1
#
_cell.length_a   1.000
_cell.length_b   1.000
_cell.length_c   1.000
_cell.angle_alpha   90.00
_cell.angle_beta   90.00
_cell.angle_gamma   90.00
#
_symmetry.space_group_name_H-M   'P 1'
#
loop_
_entity.id
_entity.type
_entity.pdbx_description
1 polymer ?
#
loop_
_entity_poly.entity_id
_entity_poly.type
_entity_poly.pdbx_seq_one_letter_code
_entity_poly.pdbx_strand_id
1 'polypeptide(L)'
;MSEDKKFGKGDGEDAINPINQGEGDLRSEASEAFEKNSKEGENLGDKAHDKFEEAKEAAEDFAEKAKEKSKDFAEDTKKAASDFANDAKKTANEFTEGAKQAFAGADGENKKLLAGLLALFLGWAGVHKFILGYQKEGIIMLAGSVIGWVTACFIIGYFLALAVWVVGVVEGIIYLTKSDEDFYNTYQVGKKPWF
;
A
#
# COMPACT_ATOMS: atom_id res chain seq x y z
N MET A 1 -12.37 -87.21 1.09
CA MET A 1 -12.34 -86.47 -0.19
C MET A 1 -12.47 -84.99 0.17
N SER A 2 -11.50 -84.38 0.86
CA SER A 2 -10.24 -83.81 0.34
C SER A 2 -10.47 -82.95 -0.90
N GLU A 3 -10.38 -81.63 -0.74
CA GLU A 3 -9.42 -80.81 -1.48
C GLU A 3 -9.33 -79.39 -0.92
N ASP A 4 -8.08 -78.95 -0.79
CA ASP A 4 -7.60 -77.79 -0.07
C ASP A 4 -7.43 -76.60 -1.02
N LYS A 5 -7.84 -75.39 -0.63
CA LYS A 5 -7.36 -74.15 -1.27
C LYS A 5 -7.11 -73.01 -0.26
N LYS A 6 -5.86 -73.03 0.19
CA LYS A 6 -4.90 -71.92 0.35
C LYS A 6 -5.24 -70.71 1.23
N PHE A 7 -4.53 -70.70 2.36
CA PHE A 7 -3.86 -69.56 3.00
C PHE A 7 -3.31 -68.51 2.03
N GLY A 8 -3.41 -67.25 2.45
CA GLY A 8 -2.69 -66.11 1.89
C GLY A 8 -2.92 -64.85 2.72
N LYS A 9 -2.43 -64.85 3.96
CA LYS A 9 -2.26 -63.63 4.76
C LYS A 9 -1.06 -62.90 4.17
N GLY A 10 -1.32 -61.81 3.46
CA GLY A 10 -0.32 -60.95 2.86
C GLY A 10 -0.23 -59.67 3.68
N ASP A 11 0.82 -59.60 4.48
CA ASP A 11 1.32 -58.39 5.12
C ASP A 11 1.95 -57.52 4.03
N GLY A 12 1.65 -56.22 3.98
CA GLY A 12 2.08 -55.34 2.89
C GLY A 12 1.80 -53.89 3.23
N GLU A 13 2.68 -53.35 4.05
CA GLU A 13 2.66 -52.04 4.68
C GLU A 13 3.45 -51.04 3.82
N ASP A 14 3.10 -50.81 2.55
CA ASP A 14 3.89 -49.91 1.70
C ASP A 14 2.99 -48.91 0.94
N ALA A 15 3.27 -47.63 1.17
CA ALA A 15 3.02 -46.40 0.41
C ALA A 15 2.36 -46.54 -0.99
N ILE A 16 1.54 -45.61 -1.51
CA ILE A 16 1.86 -44.19 -1.76
C ILE A 16 0.55 -43.41 -1.96
N ASN A 17 0.37 -42.30 -1.24
CA ASN A 17 -0.68 -41.30 -1.47
C ASN A 17 -0.23 -40.35 -2.61
N PRO A 18 -0.95 -40.22 -3.73
CA PRO A 18 -0.52 -39.36 -4.84
C PRO A 18 -0.83 -37.87 -4.64
N ILE A 19 -1.32 -37.43 -3.48
CA ILE A 19 -1.82 -36.05 -3.28
C ILE A 19 -0.77 -35.09 -2.69
N ASN A 20 0.42 -35.56 -2.28
CA ASN A 20 1.39 -34.73 -1.55
C ASN A 20 2.74 -34.52 -2.27
N GLN A 21 2.71 -34.21 -3.58
CA GLN A 21 3.92 -33.83 -4.34
C GLN A 21 3.87 -32.41 -4.93
N GLY A 22 2.80 -31.63 -4.68
CA GLY A 22 2.62 -30.30 -5.29
C GLY A 22 2.82 -29.08 -4.37
N GLU A 23 2.88 -29.24 -3.05
CA GLU A 23 2.92 -28.10 -2.11
C GLU A 23 4.33 -27.72 -1.64
N GLY A 24 5.31 -28.63 -1.79
CA GLY A 24 6.71 -28.38 -1.43
C GLY A 24 7.45 -27.49 -2.42
N ASP A 25 7.18 -27.67 -3.72
CA ASP A 25 7.94 -27.06 -4.82
C ASP A 25 7.64 -25.55 -4.98
N LEU A 26 6.37 -25.17 -4.83
CA LEU A 26 5.93 -23.76 -4.94
C LEU A 26 6.51 -22.87 -3.84
N ARG A 27 6.74 -23.43 -2.64
CA ARG A 27 7.28 -22.68 -1.50
C ARG A 27 8.80 -22.52 -1.61
N SER A 28 9.50 -23.51 -2.16
CA SER A 28 10.93 -23.41 -2.48
C SER A 28 11.17 -22.43 -3.63
N GLU A 29 10.41 -22.53 -4.73
CA GLU A 29 10.53 -21.58 -5.85
C GLU A 29 10.18 -20.14 -5.43
N ALA A 30 9.14 -19.96 -4.60
CA ALA A 30 8.79 -18.64 -4.06
C ALA A 30 9.89 -18.09 -3.14
N SER A 31 10.54 -18.95 -2.33
CA SER A 31 11.65 -18.54 -1.47
C SER A 31 12.92 -18.21 -2.27
N GLU A 32 13.22 -18.97 -3.32
CA GLU A 32 14.36 -18.71 -4.21
C GLU A 32 14.14 -17.44 -5.05
N ALA A 33 12.92 -17.21 -5.54
CA ALA A 33 12.55 -15.98 -6.24
C ALA A 33 12.62 -14.74 -5.33
N PHE A 34 12.18 -14.88 -4.07
CA PHE A 34 12.28 -13.81 -3.07
C PHE A 34 13.74 -13.52 -2.70
N GLU A 35 14.57 -14.55 -2.49
CA GLU A 35 15.98 -14.39 -2.17
C GLU A 35 16.78 -13.80 -3.34
N LYS A 36 16.46 -14.19 -4.57
CA LYS A 36 17.04 -13.60 -5.79
C LYS A 36 16.67 -12.13 -5.94
N ASN A 37 15.39 -11.78 -5.75
CA ASN A 37 14.93 -10.38 -5.81
C ASN A 37 15.50 -9.53 -4.65
N SER A 38 15.69 -10.11 -3.46
CA SER A 38 16.31 -9.43 -2.32
C SER A 38 17.78 -9.09 -2.61
N LYS A 39 18.55 -10.06 -3.13
CA LYS A 39 19.95 -9.85 -3.50
C LYS A 39 20.11 -8.85 -4.66
N GLU A 40 19.17 -8.84 -5.60
CA GLU A 40 19.14 -7.86 -6.70
C GLU A 40 18.77 -6.46 -6.21
N GLY A 41 17.88 -6.35 -5.22
CA GLY A 41 17.54 -5.10 -4.53
C GLY A 41 18.69 -4.54 -3.68
N GLU A 42 19.44 -5.39 -2.99
CA GLU A 42 20.66 -4.99 -2.25
C GLU A 42 21.74 -4.49 -3.22
N ASN A 43 21.97 -5.18 -4.34
CA ASN A 43 22.94 -4.73 -5.36
C ASN A 43 22.54 -3.40 -6.02
N LEU A 44 21.24 -3.15 -6.22
CA LEU A 44 20.73 -1.86 -6.70
C LEU A 44 20.90 -0.75 -5.65
N GLY A 45 20.67 -1.08 -4.37
CA GLY A 45 20.85 -0.16 -3.25
C GLY A 45 22.29 0.30 -3.10
N ASP A 46 23.23 -0.64 -3.16
CA ASP A 46 24.67 -0.36 -3.10
C ASP A 46 25.10 0.51 -4.28
N LYS A 47 24.65 0.19 -5.50
CA LYS A 47 24.96 0.96 -6.70
C LYS A 47 24.35 2.36 -6.71
N ALA A 48 23.19 2.53 -6.08
CA ALA A 48 22.56 3.83 -5.90
C ALA A 48 23.28 4.66 -4.83
N HIS A 49 23.71 4.02 -3.75
CA HIS A 49 24.51 4.65 -2.69
C HIS A 49 25.86 5.12 -3.22
N ASP A 50 26.56 4.29 -3.99
CA ASP A 50 27.85 4.64 -4.62
C ASP A 50 27.71 5.85 -5.55
N LYS A 51 26.67 5.88 -6.39
CA LYS A 51 26.39 7.03 -7.26
C LYS A 51 26.01 8.29 -6.50
N PHE A 52 25.36 8.14 -5.34
CA PHE A 52 25.00 9.25 -4.49
C PHE A 52 26.22 9.85 -3.79
N GLU A 53 27.13 9.01 -3.28
CA GLU A 53 28.41 9.46 -2.72
C GLU A 53 29.29 10.09 -3.81
N GLU A 54 29.34 9.53 -5.03
CA GLU A 54 30.07 10.15 -6.16
C GLU A 54 29.50 11.53 -6.53
N ALA A 55 28.18 11.68 -6.58
CA ALA A 55 27.52 12.96 -6.84
C ALA A 55 27.75 13.97 -5.71
N LYS A 56 27.81 13.51 -4.46
CA LYS A 56 28.08 14.33 -3.28
C LYS A 56 29.53 14.81 -3.24
N GLU A 57 30.51 13.93 -3.52
CA GLU A 57 31.92 14.32 -3.64
C GLU A 57 32.11 15.34 -4.78
N ALA A 58 31.48 15.14 -5.94
CA ALA A 58 31.53 16.10 -7.04
C ALA A 58 30.92 17.47 -6.68
N ALA A 59 29.84 17.47 -5.88
CA ALA A 59 29.22 18.69 -5.38
C ALA A 59 30.12 19.41 -4.36
N GLU A 60 30.78 18.66 -3.47
CA GLU A 60 31.73 19.21 -2.49
C GLU A 60 32.97 19.81 -3.17
N ASP A 61 33.54 19.12 -4.17
CA ASP A 61 34.71 19.60 -4.94
C ASP A 61 34.37 20.85 -5.77
N PHE A 62 33.15 20.92 -6.33
CA PHE A 62 32.66 22.12 -7.01
C PHE A 62 32.41 23.28 -6.03
N ALA A 63 31.88 22.99 -4.84
CA ALA A 63 31.65 23.99 -3.79
C ALA A 63 32.98 24.52 -3.21
N GLU A 64 34.00 23.68 -3.08
CA GLU A 64 35.34 24.08 -2.66
C GLU A 64 36.03 24.95 -3.71
N LYS A 65 36.01 24.55 -4.98
CA LYS A 65 36.51 25.36 -6.11
C LYS A 65 35.77 26.70 -6.24
N ALA A 66 34.48 26.72 -5.98
CA ALA A 66 33.68 27.95 -5.96
C ALA A 66 34.08 28.86 -4.78
N LYS A 67 34.28 28.30 -3.57
CA LYS A 67 34.75 29.04 -2.38
C LYS A 67 36.15 29.60 -2.55
N GLU A 68 37.05 28.88 -3.22
CA GLU A 68 38.43 29.30 -3.43
C GLU A 68 38.50 30.47 -4.43
N LYS A 69 37.73 30.40 -5.53
CA LYS A 69 37.63 31.49 -6.53
C LYS A 69 36.85 32.71 -6.05
N SER A 70 36.02 32.60 -5.02
CA SER A 70 35.11 33.68 -4.61
C SER A 70 35.67 34.65 -3.57
N LYS A 71 36.93 34.49 -3.09
CA LYS A 71 37.48 35.35 -2.03
C LYS A 71 37.59 36.83 -2.39
N ASP A 72 37.61 37.19 -3.68
CA ASP A 72 37.58 38.59 -4.17
C ASP A 72 36.19 39.05 -4.67
N PHE A 73 35.18 38.18 -4.70
CA PHE A 73 33.83 38.48 -5.22
C PHE A 73 32.74 38.09 -4.19
N ALA A 74 33.00 38.41 -2.92
CA ALA A 74 32.29 37.85 -1.78
C ALA A 74 30.90 38.45 -1.53
N GLU A 75 30.66 39.72 -1.89
CA GLU A 75 29.40 40.40 -1.54
C GLU A 75 28.29 40.11 -2.56
N ASP A 76 28.56 40.28 -3.86
CA ASP A 76 27.58 40.06 -4.92
C ASP A 76 27.20 38.58 -5.08
N THR A 77 28.15 37.65 -4.90
CA THR A 77 27.87 36.20 -4.93
C THR A 77 27.01 35.78 -3.75
N LYS A 78 27.27 36.33 -2.56
CA LYS A 78 26.50 35.97 -1.35
C LYS A 78 25.04 36.42 -1.48
N LYS A 79 24.83 37.59 -2.08
CA LYS A 79 23.48 38.11 -2.39
C LYS A 79 22.78 37.26 -3.46
N ALA A 80 23.45 36.96 -4.57
CA ALA A 80 22.89 36.10 -5.61
C ALA A 80 22.60 34.67 -5.11
N ALA A 81 23.48 34.11 -4.28
CA ALA A 81 23.29 32.80 -3.67
C ALA A 81 22.14 32.79 -2.64
N SER A 82 21.99 33.85 -1.84
CA SER A 82 20.86 33.98 -0.92
C SER A 82 19.53 34.18 -1.65
N ASP A 83 19.54 34.94 -2.74
CA ASP A 83 18.35 35.17 -3.56
C ASP A 83 17.91 33.87 -4.24
N PHE A 84 18.84 33.11 -4.84
CA PHE A 84 18.56 31.79 -5.41
C PHE A 84 18.13 30.76 -4.35
N ALA A 85 18.76 30.74 -3.18
CA ALA A 85 18.37 29.83 -2.09
C ALA A 85 16.97 30.16 -1.55
N ASN A 86 16.61 31.45 -1.46
CA ASN A 86 15.28 31.88 -1.07
C ASN A 86 14.24 31.51 -2.13
N ASP A 87 14.55 31.67 -3.42
CA ASP A 87 13.66 31.28 -4.51
C ASP A 87 13.48 29.75 -4.56
N ALA A 88 14.56 28.98 -4.45
CA ALA A 88 14.49 27.53 -4.38
C ALA A 88 13.69 27.05 -3.16
N LYS A 89 13.87 27.69 -2.00
CA LYS A 89 13.10 27.41 -0.78
C LYS A 89 11.63 27.78 -0.94
N LYS A 90 11.34 28.88 -1.62
CA LYS A 90 9.97 29.32 -1.94
C LYS A 90 9.30 28.33 -2.89
N THR A 91 9.97 27.91 -3.96
CA THR A 91 9.46 26.87 -4.87
C THR A 91 9.26 25.53 -4.17
N ALA A 92 10.19 25.09 -3.32
CA ALA A 92 10.04 23.86 -2.56
C ALA A 92 8.87 23.93 -1.57
N ASN A 93 8.66 25.08 -0.92
CA ASN A 93 7.52 25.31 -0.05
C ASN A 93 6.21 25.32 -0.85
N GLU A 94 6.13 26.00 -2.00
CA GLU A 94 4.95 26.03 -2.86
C GLU A 94 4.61 24.64 -3.43
N PHE A 95 5.62 23.87 -3.82
CA PHE A 95 5.45 22.48 -4.25
C PHE A 95 4.96 21.59 -3.10
N THR A 96 5.55 21.74 -1.91
CA THR A 96 5.13 20.98 -0.72
C THR A 96 3.73 21.36 -0.28
N GLU A 97 3.35 22.63 -0.34
CA GLU A 97 1.99 23.08 -0.05
C GLU A 97 1.00 22.58 -1.10
N GLY A 98 1.33 22.62 -2.39
CA GLY A 98 0.51 22.04 -3.45
C GLY A 98 0.36 20.53 -3.32
N ALA A 99 1.43 19.81 -3.01
CA ALA A 99 1.39 18.37 -2.75
C ALA A 99 0.63 18.06 -1.45
N LYS A 100 0.80 18.85 -0.39
CA LYS A 100 0.06 18.70 0.86
C LYS A 100 -1.42 19.02 0.66
N GLN A 101 -1.77 19.99 -0.19
CA GLN A 101 -3.14 20.30 -0.56
C GLN A 101 -3.76 19.20 -1.43
N ALA A 102 -2.98 18.57 -2.31
CA ALA A 102 -3.44 17.47 -3.16
C ALA A 102 -3.53 16.11 -2.43
N PHE A 103 -2.64 15.85 -1.45
CA PHE A 103 -2.48 14.52 -0.85
C PHE A 103 -2.70 14.49 0.68
N ALA A 104 -2.54 15.60 1.39
CA ALA A 104 -2.52 15.64 2.86
C ALA A 104 -3.43 16.73 3.46
N GLY A 105 -4.41 17.22 2.69
CA GLY A 105 -5.40 18.19 3.15
C GLY A 105 -6.28 17.56 4.22
N ALA A 106 -5.94 17.80 5.48
CA ALA A 106 -6.69 17.30 6.63
C ALA A 106 -7.98 18.10 6.91
N ASP A 107 -8.31 19.09 6.07
CA ASP A 107 -9.51 19.92 6.19
C ASP A 107 -10.53 19.53 5.11
N GLY A 108 -11.59 18.84 5.52
CA GLY A 108 -12.87 18.70 4.80
C GLY A 108 -12.85 18.07 3.40
N GLU A 109 -12.42 18.83 2.41
CA GLU A 109 -12.55 18.60 0.96
C GLU A 109 -11.73 17.39 0.49
N ASN A 110 -10.48 17.30 0.93
CA ASN A 110 -9.58 16.21 0.52
C ASN A 110 -9.92 14.88 1.20
N LYS A 111 -10.45 14.91 2.45
CA LYS A 111 -10.93 13.69 3.13
C LYS A 111 -12.11 13.07 2.39
N LYS A 112 -12.97 13.88 1.74
CA LYS A 112 -14.10 13.39 0.93
C LYS A 112 -13.61 12.64 -0.30
N LEU A 113 -12.73 13.26 -1.08
CA LEU A 113 -12.15 12.63 -2.27
C LEU A 113 -11.39 11.36 -1.90
N LEU A 114 -10.55 11.42 -0.86
CA LEU A 114 -9.80 10.27 -0.38
C LEU A 114 -10.72 9.14 0.10
N ALA A 115 -11.73 9.44 0.91
CA ALA A 115 -12.70 8.45 1.38
C ALA A 115 -13.53 7.87 0.23
N GLY A 116 -13.94 8.67 -0.75
CA GLY A 116 -14.71 8.23 -1.91
C GLY A 116 -13.90 7.32 -2.84
N LEU A 117 -12.64 7.69 -3.10
CA LEU A 117 -11.75 6.91 -3.96
C LEU A 117 -11.30 5.61 -3.27
N LEU A 118 -10.97 5.65 -1.97
CA LEU A 118 -10.70 4.43 -1.20
C LEU A 118 -11.93 3.53 -1.07
N ALA A 119 -13.13 4.08 -0.98
CA ALA A 119 -14.35 3.28 -0.97
C ALA A 119 -14.58 2.59 -2.32
N LEU A 120 -14.19 3.21 -3.44
CA LEU A 120 -14.33 2.61 -4.76
C LEU A 120 -13.33 1.47 -5.01
N PHE A 121 -12.05 1.68 -4.67
CA PHE A 121 -10.99 0.69 -4.91
C PHE A 121 -10.84 -0.33 -3.78
N LEU A 122 -11.09 0.10 -2.54
CA LEU A 122 -10.80 -0.65 -1.32
C LEU A 122 -12.00 -0.67 -0.35
N GLY A 123 -13.22 -0.40 -0.84
CA GLY A 123 -14.44 -0.43 -0.03
C GLY A 123 -14.81 -1.82 0.46
N TRP A 124 -14.42 -2.86 -0.26
CA TRP A 124 -14.55 -4.25 0.19
C TRP A 124 -13.72 -4.54 1.45
N ALA A 125 -12.66 -3.77 1.73
CA ALA A 125 -11.89 -3.89 2.96
C ALA A 125 -12.34 -2.90 4.06
N GLY A 126 -13.28 -1.99 3.77
CA GLY A 126 -13.79 -1.00 4.73
C GLY A 126 -12.81 0.12 5.06
N VAL A 127 -11.75 0.32 4.26
CA VAL A 127 -10.66 1.26 4.62
C VAL A 127 -11.11 2.72 4.64
N HIS A 128 -12.06 3.07 3.79
CA HIS A 128 -12.68 4.40 3.75
C HIS A 128 -13.34 4.80 5.08
N LYS A 129 -13.81 3.85 5.89
CA LYS A 129 -14.37 4.10 7.23
C LYS A 129 -13.30 4.45 8.26
N PHE A 130 -12.12 3.84 8.17
CA PHE A 130 -11.01 4.12 9.09
C PHE A 130 -10.51 5.57 8.96
N ILE A 131 -10.46 6.10 7.73
CA ILE A 131 -10.04 7.50 7.46
C ILE A 131 -10.98 8.51 8.10
N LEU A 132 -12.27 8.18 8.18
CA LEU A 132 -13.30 9.03 8.78
C LEU A 132 -13.40 8.86 10.32
N GLY A 133 -12.60 7.97 10.91
CA GLY A 133 -12.60 7.71 12.34
C GLY A 133 -13.67 6.71 12.80
N TYR A 134 -14.30 5.99 11.89
CA TYR A 134 -15.28 4.92 12.15
C TYR A 134 -14.58 3.57 12.30
N GLN A 135 -13.75 3.43 13.33
CA GLN A 135 -12.96 2.21 13.52
C GLN A 135 -13.83 0.97 13.75
N LYS A 136 -14.99 1.11 14.40
CA LYS A 136 -15.86 -0.02 14.69
C LYS A 136 -16.55 -0.53 13.42
N GLU A 137 -17.03 0.37 12.60
CA GLU A 137 -17.73 0.11 11.35
C GLU A 137 -16.78 -0.45 10.29
N GLY A 138 -15.56 0.10 10.20
CA GLY A 138 -14.50 -0.44 9.35
C GLY A 138 -14.14 -1.88 9.70
N ILE A 139 -14.05 -2.20 11.00
CA ILE A 139 -13.81 -3.58 11.46
C ILE A 139 -14.98 -4.50 11.11
N ILE A 140 -16.23 -4.02 11.20
CA ILE A 140 -17.41 -4.81 10.83
C ILE A 140 -17.39 -5.14 9.33
N MET A 141 -17.07 -4.18 8.45
CA MET A 141 -16.92 -4.46 7.02
C MET A 141 -15.77 -5.44 6.76
N LEU A 142 -14.62 -5.24 7.39
CA LEU A 142 -13.47 -6.12 7.22
C LEU A 142 -13.78 -7.55 7.68
N ALA A 143 -14.41 -7.71 8.85
CA ALA A 143 -14.85 -8.99 9.36
C ALA A 143 -15.90 -9.64 8.44
N GLY A 144 -16.86 -8.85 7.95
CA GLY A 144 -17.86 -9.31 6.98
C GLY A 144 -17.23 -9.81 5.68
N SER A 145 -16.21 -9.14 5.17
CA SER A 145 -15.46 -9.57 3.98
C SER A 145 -14.64 -10.82 4.22
N VAL A 146 -13.97 -10.93 5.36
CA VAL A 146 -13.22 -12.14 5.74
C VAL A 146 -14.18 -13.32 5.89
N ILE A 147 -15.30 -13.15 6.60
CA ILE A 147 -16.32 -14.19 6.75
C ILE A 147 -16.93 -14.54 5.39
N GLY A 148 -17.23 -13.55 4.55
CA GLY A 148 -17.74 -13.76 3.19
C GLY A 148 -16.77 -14.59 2.34
N TRP A 149 -15.47 -14.32 2.45
CA TRP A 149 -14.44 -15.08 1.74
C TRP A 149 -14.26 -16.50 2.30
N VAL A 150 -14.25 -16.67 3.63
CA VAL A 150 -14.16 -17.98 4.28
C VAL A 150 -15.40 -18.85 3.99
N THR A 151 -16.58 -18.22 3.94
CA THR A 151 -17.84 -18.91 3.62
C THR A 151 -18.13 -18.96 2.13
N ALA A 152 -17.24 -18.46 1.26
CA ALA A 152 -17.43 -18.43 -0.19
C ALA A 152 -17.53 -19.85 -0.81
N CYS A 153 -17.00 -20.87 -0.14
CA CYS A 153 -17.23 -22.28 -0.51
C CYS A 153 -18.72 -22.66 -0.47
N PHE A 154 -19.53 -21.93 0.30
CA PHE A 154 -20.98 -22.01 0.27
C PHE A 154 -21.51 -20.86 -0.59
N ILE A 155 -22.54 -21.14 -1.40
CA ILE A 155 -23.21 -20.14 -2.25
C ILE A 155 -23.60 -18.86 -1.46
N ILE A 156 -23.89 -19.02 -0.16
CA ILE A 156 -24.21 -17.92 0.77
C ILE A 156 -23.05 -16.93 0.96
N GLY A 157 -21.80 -17.38 0.98
CA GLY A 157 -20.64 -16.48 1.17
C GLY A 157 -20.46 -15.51 0.00
N TYR A 158 -20.80 -15.96 -1.22
CA TYR A 158 -20.78 -15.10 -2.41
C TYR A 158 -21.78 -13.94 -2.30
N PHE A 159 -23.00 -14.20 -1.80
CA PHE A 159 -23.99 -13.15 -1.58
C PHE A 159 -23.54 -12.14 -0.51
N LEU A 160 -22.88 -12.59 0.56
CA LEU A 160 -22.32 -11.72 1.59
C LEU A 160 -21.18 -10.85 1.06
N ALA A 161 -20.24 -11.44 0.32
CA ALA A 161 -19.14 -10.71 -0.28
C ALA A 161 -19.62 -9.67 -1.30
N LEU A 162 -20.63 -10.03 -2.11
CA LEU A 162 -21.25 -9.12 -3.07
C LEU A 162 -22.00 -7.98 -2.38
N ALA A 163 -22.72 -8.25 -1.28
CA ALA A 163 -23.39 -7.21 -0.50
C ALA A 163 -22.38 -6.21 0.10
N VAL A 164 -21.28 -6.68 0.67
CA VAL A 164 -20.21 -5.82 1.22
C VAL A 164 -19.57 -4.97 0.13
N TRP A 165 -19.30 -5.57 -1.04
CA TRP A 165 -18.73 -4.85 -2.18
C TRP A 165 -19.68 -3.74 -2.68
N VAL A 166 -20.97 -4.05 -2.85
CA VAL A 166 -21.99 -3.07 -3.27
C VAL A 166 -22.07 -1.92 -2.26
N VAL A 167 -22.06 -2.21 -0.95
CA VAL A 167 -22.09 -1.16 0.06
C VAL A 167 -20.88 -0.24 -0.06
N GLY A 168 -19.67 -0.80 -0.21
CA GLY A 168 -18.45 0.00 -0.41
C GLY A 168 -18.52 0.91 -1.64
N VAL A 169 -19.00 0.39 -2.78
CA VAL A 169 -19.14 1.17 -4.02
C VAL A 169 -20.19 2.27 -3.89
N VAL A 170 -21.37 1.96 -3.33
CA VAL A 170 -22.44 2.95 -3.16
C VAL A 170 -22.01 4.06 -2.21
N GLU A 171 -21.30 3.73 -1.13
CA GLU A 171 -20.73 4.73 -0.22
C GLU A 171 -19.66 5.58 -0.89
N GLY A 172 -18.80 4.98 -1.72
CA GLY A 172 -17.81 5.72 -2.50
C GLY A 172 -18.45 6.73 -3.45
N ILE A 173 -19.51 6.34 -4.16
CA ILE A 173 -20.28 7.25 -5.01
C ILE A 173 -20.94 8.35 -4.17
N ILE A 174 -21.56 8.04 -3.03
CA ILE A 174 -22.21 9.04 -2.15
C ILE A 174 -21.20 10.06 -1.64
N TYR A 175 -19.99 9.62 -1.26
CA TYR A 175 -18.95 10.53 -0.80
C TYR A 175 -18.49 11.44 -1.95
N LEU A 176 -18.29 10.90 -3.16
CA LEU A 176 -17.87 11.70 -4.32
C LEU A 176 -18.95 12.67 -4.82
N THR A 177 -20.23 12.34 -4.62
CA THR A 177 -21.38 13.11 -5.13
C THR A 177 -21.96 14.11 -4.13
N LYS A 178 -21.65 14.01 -2.84
CA LYS A 178 -22.04 15.01 -1.82
C LYS A 178 -21.23 16.30 -1.94
N SER A 179 -21.82 17.43 -1.54
CA SER A 179 -21.06 18.66 -1.32
C SER A 179 -20.09 18.49 -0.13
N ASP A 180 -18.98 19.23 -0.11
CA ASP A 180 -17.96 19.09 0.94
C ASP A 180 -18.50 19.47 2.32
N GLU A 181 -19.37 20.49 2.37
CA GLU A 181 -20.04 20.95 3.59
C GLU A 181 -21.04 19.91 4.11
N ASP A 182 -21.86 19.33 3.22
CA ASP A 182 -22.79 18.25 3.60
C ASP A 182 -22.04 17.00 4.06
N PHE A 183 -20.90 16.68 3.43
CA PHE A 183 -20.06 15.56 3.82
C PHE A 183 -19.48 15.78 5.22
N TYR A 184 -18.90 16.95 5.47
CA TYR A 184 -18.34 17.30 6.77
C TYR A 184 -19.40 17.23 7.88
N ASN A 185 -20.54 17.87 7.67
CA ASN A 185 -21.63 17.89 8.66
C ASN A 185 -22.23 16.50 8.90
N THR A 186 -22.39 15.68 7.86
CA THR A 186 -22.99 14.34 8.00
C THR A 186 -22.02 13.32 8.59
N TYR A 187 -20.79 13.27 8.08
CA TYR A 187 -19.85 12.17 8.32
C TYR A 187 -18.67 12.51 9.22
N GLN A 188 -18.36 13.79 9.44
CA GLN A 188 -17.31 14.18 10.39
C GLN A 188 -17.90 14.66 11.71
N VAL A 189 -18.89 15.57 11.65
CA VAL A 189 -19.58 16.10 12.83
C VAL A 189 -20.70 15.17 13.29
N GLY A 190 -21.62 14.82 12.39
CA GLY A 190 -22.79 13.99 12.68
C GLY A 190 -22.51 12.51 12.91
N LYS A 191 -21.27 12.08 12.67
CA LYS A 191 -20.79 10.70 12.84
C LYS A 191 -21.75 9.62 12.28
N LYS A 192 -22.31 9.82 11.08
CA LYS A 192 -23.22 8.86 10.45
C LYS A 192 -22.47 7.60 9.94
N PRO A 193 -22.72 6.41 10.51
CA PRO A 193 -21.89 5.22 10.26
C PRO A 193 -22.13 4.52 8.92
N TRP A 194 -23.31 4.67 8.31
CA TRP A 194 -23.69 4.09 7.01
C TRP A 194 -24.59 5.06 6.26
N PHE A 195 -24.55 5.05 4.91
CA PHE A 195 -25.39 5.83 3.97
C PHE A 195 -26.20 6.98 4.57
#